data_AF-A0A955PQ47-F1
#
_entry.id   AF-A0A955PQ47-F1
#
_cell.length_a   1.000
_cell.length_b   1.000
_cell.length_c   1.000
_cell.angle_alpha   90.00
_cell.angle_beta   90.00
_cell.angle_gamma   90.00
#
_symmetry.space_group_name_H-M   'P 1'
#
loop_
_entity.id
_entity.type
_entity.pdbx_description
1 polymer ?
#
loop_
_entity_poly.entity_id
_entity_poly.type
_entity_poly.pdbx_seq_one_letter_code
_entity_poly.pdbx_strand_id
1 'polypeptide(L)'
;MTTLAEVKLWGRTIGAVALEKNATTAVFEYDPAFADSGIEVAPLMMPLSNRLYTFPTLRPETFRGLPGMLADQLPDRFGNALIDAWLSREGRSPESFNAVERLCYTGTRGMGALEFFPALGPAPTESSRIEIEKLIELASEVLTHRETWKTSFDDESKEEALKDLLRVGSSAGGARAKAVIAWNPKTNEVRSGQVRADPGFEYWLMKFDGVSGNRDKEQEDPKGYG
;
A
#
# COMPACT_ATOMS: atom_id res chain seq x y z
N MET A 1 -2.88 -15.92 9.42
CA MET A 1 -2.87 -15.59 7.99
C MET A 1 -4.29 -15.38 7.55
N THR A 2 -4.59 -14.18 7.10
CA THR A 2 -5.93 -13.84 6.60
C THR A 2 -6.04 -14.27 5.14
N THR A 3 -7.09 -15.02 4.82
CA THR A 3 -7.38 -15.53 3.47
C THR A 3 -8.71 -15.01 2.92
N LEU A 4 -9.41 -14.18 3.69
CA LEU A 4 -10.68 -13.56 3.34
C LEU A 4 -10.58 -12.07 3.69
N ALA A 5 -10.96 -11.22 2.75
CA ALA A 5 -11.11 -9.80 3.01
C ALA A 5 -12.48 -9.31 2.54
N GLU A 6 -13.15 -8.55 3.40
CA GLU A 6 -14.27 -7.71 3.00
C GLU A 6 -13.71 -6.52 2.22
N VAL A 7 -14.36 -6.18 1.10
CA VAL A 7 -14.00 -5.05 0.25
C VAL A 7 -15.09 -3.99 0.40
N LYS A 8 -14.68 -2.76 0.73
CA LYS A 8 -15.58 -1.60 0.83
C LYS A 8 -15.23 -0.53 -0.19
N LEU A 9 -16.22 0.29 -0.52
CA LEU A 9 -16.10 1.51 -1.31
C LEU A 9 -16.81 2.62 -0.55
N TRP A 10 -16.09 3.65 -0.15
CA TRP A 10 -16.62 4.76 0.67
C TRP A 10 -17.33 4.28 1.95
N GLY A 11 -16.75 3.29 2.65
CA GLY A 11 -17.33 2.71 3.85
C GLY A 11 -18.52 1.77 3.64
N ARG A 12 -19.02 1.60 2.41
CA ARG A 12 -20.06 0.62 2.06
C ARG A 12 -19.43 -0.67 1.59
N THR A 13 -19.86 -1.80 2.14
CA THR A 13 -19.48 -3.13 1.66
C THR A 13 -19.92 -3.34 0.22
N ILE A 14 -18.96 -3.67 -0.65
CA ILE A 14 -19.21 -3.96 -2.07
C ILE A 14 -19.06 -5.43 -2.40
N GLY A 15 -18.41 -6.21 -1.54
CA GLY A 15 -18.14 -7.61 -1.80
C GLY A 15 -17.06 -8.18 -0.89
N ALA A 16 -16.59 -9.37 -1.24
CA ALA A 16 -15.51 -10.04 -0.53
C ALA A 16 -14.56 -10.73 -1.51
N VAL A 17 -13.29 -10.83 -1.13
CA VAL A 17 -12.28 -11.61 -1.83
C VAL A 17 -11.75 -12.71 -0.92
N ALA A 18 -11.69 -13.93 -1.44
CA ALA A 18 -11.19 -15.09 -0.74
C ALA A 18 -10.07 -15.78 -1.54
N LEU A 19 -9.04 -16.24 -0.85
CA LEU A 19 -7.98 -17.09 -1.39
C LEU A 19 -7.97 -18.39 -0.60
N GLU A 20 -8.47 -19.47 -1.21
CA GLU A 20 -8.49 -20.77 -0.55
C GLU A 20 -7.09 -21.26 -0.20
N LYS A 21 -7.00 -22.12 0.82
CA LYS A 21 -5.73 -22.68 1.26
C LYS A 21 -5.12 -23.52 0.12
N ASN A 22 -3.88 -23.20 -0.25
CA ASN A 22 -3.14 -23.77 -1.39
C ASN A 22 -3.66 -23.39 -2.78
N ALA A 23 -4.67 -22.52 -2.89
CA ALA A 23 -5.05 -21.94 -4.17
C ALA A 23 -4.06 -20.84 -4.57
N THR A 24 -3.86 -20.68 -5.88
CA THR A 24 -3.03 -19.62 -6.45
C THR A 24 -3.85 -18.44 -6.97
N THR A 25 -5.17 -18.61 -7.06
CA THR A 25 -6.10 -17.62 -7.62
C THR A 25 -7.19 -17.32 -6.59
N ALA A 26 -7.42 -16.05 -6.34
CA ALA A 26 -8.48 -15.58 -5.47
C ALA A 26 -9.81 -15.49 -6.22
N VAL A 27 -10.90 -15.63 -5.47
CA VAL A 27 -12.26 -15.46 -5.95
C VAL A 27 -12.83 -14.20 -5.32
N PHE A 28 -13.47 -13.36 -6.12
CA PHE A 28 -14.21 -12.20 -5.65
C PHE A 28 -15.70 -12.38 -5.93
N GLU A 29 -16.54 -11.89 -5.01
CA GLU A 29 -17.99 -11.84 -5.18
C GLU A 29 -18.49 -10.46 -4.75
N TYR A 30 -19.38 -9.87 -5.56
CA TYR A 30 -20.08 -8.65 -5.15
C TYR A 30 -21.10 -8.96 -4.06
N ASP A 31 -21.26 -8.03 -3.12
CA ASP A 31 -22.38 -8.04 -2.20
C ASP A 31 -23.69 -7.88 -3.00
N PRO A 32 -24.72 -8.71 -2.78
CA PRO A 32 -25.96 -8.64 -3.56
C PRO A 32 -26.62 -7.25 -3.54
N ALA A 33 -26.59 -6.55 -2.40
CA ALA A 33 -27.17 -5.21 -2.33
C ALA A 33 -26.32 -4.16 -3.08
N PHE A 34 -25.02 -4.41 -3.25
CA PHE A 34 -24.16 -3.58 -4.09
C PHE A 34 -24.29 -3.92 -5.58
N ALA A 35 -24.50 -5.18 -5.94
CA ALA A 35 -24.74 -5.60 -7.32
C ALA A 35 -25.95 -4.88 -7.95
N ASP A 36 -26.97 -4.54 -7.15
CA ASP A 36 -28.15 -3.79 -7.59
C ASP A 36 -27.96 -2.25 -7.57
N SER A 37 -26.77 -1.75 -7.23
CA SER A 37 -26.55 -0.30 -7.02
C SER A 37 -26.41 0.51 -8.32
N GLY A 38 -26.05 -0.14 -9.43
CA GLY A 38 -25.70 0.53 -10.70
C GLY A 38 -24.33 1.23 -10.70
N ILE A 39 -23.53 1.12 -9.63
CA ILE A 39 -22.18 1.68 -9.54
C ILE A 39 -21.16 0.66 -10.06
N GLU A 40 -20.73 0.84 -11.31
CA GLU A 40 -19.77 -0.04 -11.96
C GLU A 40 -18.32 0.28 -11.55
N VAL A 41 -17.70 -0.58 -10.72
CA VAL A 41 -16.31 -0.39 -10.27
C VAL A 41 -15.30 -0.83 -11.34
N ALA A 42 -15.60 -1.92 -12.06
CA ALA A 42 -14.74 -2.45 -13.11
C ALA A 42 -15.58 -3.02 -14.28
N PRO A 43 -16.36 -2.18 -14.99
CA PRO A 43 -17.43 -2.60 -15.89
C PRO A 43 -17.01 -3.57 -17.01
N LEU A 44 -15.77 -3.47 -17.48
CA LEU A 44 -15.29 -4.29 -18.60
C LEU A 44 -14.95 -5.72 -18.19
N MET A 45 -14.35 -5.90 -17.02
CA MET A 45 -13.82 -7.19 -16.57
C MET A 45 -14.68 -7.82 -15.47
N MET A 46 -15.30 -6.98 -14.64
CA MET A 46 -16.10 -7.36 -13.49
C MET A 46 -17.39 -6.51 -13.44
N PRO A 47 -18.30 -6.64 -14.42
CA PRO A 47 -19.60 -5.95 -14.37
C PRO A 47 -20.42 -6.35 -13.13
N LEU A 48 -21.34 -5.51 -12.68
CA LEU A 48 -22.20 -5.86 -11.55
C LEU A 48 -23.02 -7.12 -11.83
N SER A 49 -22.84 -8.14 -10.99
CA SER A 49 -23.60 -9.39 -11.06
C SER A 49 -23.37 -10.25 -9.81
N ASN A 50 -24.29 -11.17 -9.52
CA ASN A 50 -24.20 -12.15 -8.42
C ASN A 50 -23.34 -13.37 -8.78
N ARG A 51 -22.33 -13.22 -9.66
CA ARG A 51 -21.44 -14.30 -10.07
C ARG A 51 -20.10 -14.20 -9.35
N LEU A 52 -19.45 -15.35 -9.19
CA LEU A 52 -18.07 -15.41 -8.74
C LEU A 52 -17.11 -14.97 -9.85
N TYR A 53 -16.20 -14.07 -9.48
CA TYR A 53 -15.13 -13.56 -10.34
C TYR A 53 -13.82 -14.25 -10.01
N THR A 54 -13.24 -14.90 -11.00
CA THR A 54 -11.91 -15.53 -10.90
C THR A 54 -11.18 -15.38 -12.24
N PHE A 55 -9.86 -15.22 -12.18
CA PHE A 55 -9.02 -14.92 -13.34
C PHE A 55 -7.74 -15.77 -13.34
N PRO A 56 -7.83 -17.10 -13.49
CA PRO A 56 -6.70 -18.02 -13.35
C PRO A 56 -5.64 -17.88 -14.44
N THR A 57 -5.97 -17.22 -15.56
CA THR A 57 -5.06 -17.00 -16.70
C THR A 57 -4.21 -15.74 -16.56
N LEU A 58 -4.42 -14.92 -15.51
CA LEU A 58 -3.61 -13.73 -15.27
C LEU A 58 -2.21 -14.13 -14.78
N ARG A 59 -1.21 -13.33 -15.17
CA ARG A 59 0.20 -13.57 -14.81
C ARG A 59 0.38 -13.43 -13.28
N PRO A 60 0.83 -14.48 -12.57
CA PRO A 60 0.99 -14.43 -11.11
C PRO A 60 1.96 -13.33 -10.64
N GLU A 61 2.98 -13.03 -11.42
CA GLU A 61 4.02 -12.04 -11.08
C GLU A 61 3.45 -10.62 -11.01
N THR A 62 2.39 -10.35 -11.76
CA THR A 62 1.74 -9.03 -11.84
C THR A 62 0.53 -8.96 -10.93
N PHE A 63 -0.36 -9.95 -11.01
CA PHE A 63 -1.67 -9.88 -10.35
C PHE A 63 -1.71 -10.59 -8.99
N ARG A 64 -0.68 -11.40 -8.67
CA ARG A 64 -0.62 -12.21 -7.45
C ARG A 64 -1.89 -13.06 -7.21
N GLY A 65 -2.52 -13.52 -8.30
CA GLY A 65 -3.75 -14.30 -8.25
C GLY A 65 -5.03 -13.51 -8.00
N LEU A 66 -4.98 -12.18 -7.91
CA LEU A 66 -6.15 -11.33 -7.70
C LEU A 66 -6.80 -10.92 -9.03
N PRO A 67 -8.11 -10.62 -9.03
CA PRO A 67 -8.73 -9.81 -10.07
C PRO A 67 -8.01 -8.47 -10.26
N GLY A 68 -7.97 -7.96 -11.49
CA GLY A 68 -7.24 -6.72 -11.82
C GLY A 68 -7.62 -5.52 -10.94
N MET A 69 -8.93 -5.30 -10.72
CA MET A 69 -9.45 -4.26 -9.84
C MET A 69 -8.82 -4.27 -8.43
N LEU A 70 -8.54 -5.46 -7.89
CA LEU A 70 -7.94 -5.62 -6.57
C LEU A 70 -6.42 -5.62 -6.64
N ALA A 71 -5.84 -6.18 -7.69
CA ALA A 71 -4.40 -6.19 -7.91
C ALA A 71 -3.81 -4.76 -8.01
N ASP A 72 -4.56 -3.81 -8.57
CA ASP A 72 -4.17 -2.40 -8.66
C ASP A 72 -4.04 -1.71 -7.29
N GLN A 73 -4.63 -2.29 -6.24
CA GLN A 73 -4.53 -1.82 -4.86
C GLN A 73 -3.32 -2.43 -4.12
N LEU A 74 -2.58 -3.33 -4.77
CA LEU A 74 -1.40 -3.91 -4.16
C LEU A 74 -0.29 -2.85 -4.01
N PRO A 75 0.48 -2.92 -2.90
CA PRO A 75 1.66 -2.10 -2.72
C PRO A 75 2.64 -2.28 -3.88
N ASP A 76 3.35 -1.20 -4.19
CA ASP A 76 4.31 -1.13 -5.28
C ASP A 76 5.68 -1.69 -4.88
N ARG A 77 6.73 -1.48 -5.68
CA ARG A 77 8.06 -2.03 -5.33
C ARG A 77 8.56 -1.52 -3.97
N PHE A 78 8.37 -0.23 -3.71
CA PHE A 78 8.78 0.41 -2.47
C PHE A 78 7.89 -0.03 -1.30
N GLY A 79 6.57 -0.03 -1.49
CA GLY A 79 5.61 -0.51 -0.49
C GLY A 79 5.82 -1.99 -0.13
N ASN A 80 6.15 -2.85 -1.09
CA ASN A 80 6.51 -4.24 -0.79
C ASN A 80 7.82 -4.32 0.02
N ALA A 81 8.83 -3.49 -0.28
CA ALA A 81 10.07 -3.46 0.52
C ALA A 81 9.80 -3.09 1.99
N LEU A 82 8.91 -2.12 2.21
CA LEU A 82 8.47 -1.71 3.54
C LEU A 82 7.73 -2.83 4.28
N ILE A 83 6.84 -3.53 3.59
CA ILE A 83 6.12 -4.69 4.14
C ILE A 83 7.09 -5.81 4.51
N ASP A 84 8.05 -6.12 3.63
CA ASP A 84 9.01 -7.19 3.87
C ASP A 84 9.90 -6.87 5.09
N ALA A 85 10.30 -5.60 5.26
CA ALA A 85 11.02 -5.13 6.45
C ALA A 85 10.17 -5.27 7.73
N TRP A 86 8.88 -4.89 7.67
CA TRP A 86 7.96 -5.04 8.78
C TRP A 86 7.72 -6.52 9.15
N LEU A 87 7.50 -7.39 8.15
CA LEU A 87 7.32 -8.84 8.36
C LEU A 87 8.55 -9.47 9.00
N SER A 88 9.74 -9.13 8.52
CA SER A 88 10.99 -9.65 9.08
C SER A 88 11.12 -9.31 10.57
N ARG A 89 10.63 -8.14 11.00
CA ARG A 89 10.62 -7.73 12.42
C ARG A 89 9.63 -8.53 13.25
N GLU A 90 8.50 -8.91 12.68
CA GLU A 90 7.55 -9.82 13.34
C GLU A 90 8.01 -11.28 13.32
N GLY A 91 9.23 -11.56 12.84
CA GLY A 91 9.75 -12.92 12.69
C GLY A 91 9.06 -13.72 11.59
N ARG A 92 8.38 -13.04 10.66
CA ARG A 92 7.65 -13.64 9.54
C ARG A 92 8.46 -13.54 8.26
N SER A 93 8.38 -14.56 7.41
CA SER A 93 9.00 -14.49 6.08
C SER A 93 8.06 -13.79 5.08
N PRO A 94 8.59 -13.05 4.08
CA PRO A 94 7.81 -12.43 3.01
C PRO A 94 6.91 -13.38 2.23
N GLU A 95 7.34 -14.63 2.08
CA GLU A 95 6.61 -15.70 1.38
C GLU A 95 5.35 -16.13 2.13
N SER A 96 5.31 -15.88 3.43
CA SER A 96 4.15 -16.16 4.29
C SER A 96 2.97 -15.18 4.06
N PHE A 97 3.19 -14.12 3.28
CA PHE A 97 2.28 -12.99 3.13
C PHE A 97 1.54 -13.03 1.79
N ASN A 98 0.35 -13.62 1.83
CA ASN A 98 -0.48 -13.86 0.66
C ASN A 98 -1.14 -12.57 0.12
N ALA A 99 -1.71 -12.63 -1.08
CA ALA A 99 -2.27 -11.47 -1.75
C ALA A 99 -3.45 -10.82 -1.01
N VAL A 100 -4.33 -11.61 -0.38
CA VAL A 100 -5.46 -11.09 0.40
C VAL A 100 -4.96 -10.43 1.69
N GLU A 101 -3.96 -11.03 2.34
CA GLU A 101 -3.31 -10.43 3.51
C GLU A 101 -2.62 -9.09 3.17
N ARG A 102 -2.02 -8.97 1.97
CA ARG A 102 -1.47 -7.71 1.46
C ARG A 102 -2.53 -6.63 1.32
N LEU A 103 -3.71 -6.97 0.79
CA LEU A 103 -4.85 -6.04 0.72
C LEU A 103 -5.27 -5.59 2.13
N CYS A 104 -5.42 -6.53 3.06
CA CYS A 104 -5.74 -6.23 4.46
C CYS A 104 -4.70 -5.34 5.15
N TYR A 105 -3.42 -5.48 4.80
CA TYR A 105 -2.36 -4.61 5.30
C TYR A 105 -2.45 -3.19 4.75
N THR A 106 -2.78 -3.04 3.47
CA THR A 106 -3.13 -1.74 2.90
C THR A 106 -4.33 -1.16 3.66
N GLY A 107 -5.36 -1.97 3.91
CA GLY A 107 -6.51 -1.60 4.71
C GLY A 107 -7.27 -0.44 4.09
N THR A 108 -7.35 0.68 4.81
CA THR A 108 -7.99 1.93 4.37
C THR A 108 -6.99 2.96 3.78
N ARG A 109 -5.72 2.57 3.63
CA ARG A 109 -4.62 3.49 3.31
C ARG A 109 -4.22 3.42 1.82
N GLY A 110 -4.89 2.58 1.04
CA GLY A 110 -4.67 2.44 -0.40
C GLY A 110 -5.12 3.70 -1.16
N MET A 111 -4.49 3.97 -2.31
CA MET A 111 -4.97 5.04 -3.17
C MET A 111 -6.31 4.70 -3.81
N GLY A 112 -7.20 5.69 -3.85
CA GLY A 112 -8.55 5.53 -4.36
C GLY A 112 -9.55 5.38 -3.22
N ALA A 113 -10.64 4.64 -3.48
CA ALA A 113 -11.76 4.54 -2.56
C ALA A 113 -12.01 3.12 -2.04
N LEU A 114 -11.21 2.15 -2.50
CA LEU A 114 -11.32 0.77 -2.04
C LEU A 114 -10.64 0.60 -0.69
N GLU A 115 -11.32 -0.11 0.20
CA GLU A 115 -10.85 -0.39 1.55
C GLU A 115 -10.99 -1.89 1.83
N PHE A 116 -10.06 -2.45 2.59
CA PHE A 116 -9.97 -3.90 2.84
C PHE A 116 -10.00 -4.23 4.33
N PHE A 117 -10.84 -5.19 4.71
CA PHE A 117 -11.04 -5.57 6.11
C PHE A 117 -10.86 -7.07 6.35
N PRO A 118 -10.22 -7.50 7.46
CA PRO A 118 -9.75 -6.66 8.57
C PRO A 118 -8.53 -5.80 8.19
N ALA A 119 -8.50 -4.55 8.64
CA ALA A 119 -7.34 -3.68 8.43
C ALA A 119 -6.20 -4.11 9.37
N LEU A 120 -5.18 -4.76 8.83
CA LEU A 120 -4.05 -5.33 9.59
C LEU A 120 -2.85 -4.38 9.67
N GLY A 121 -2.78 -3.40 8.77
CA GLY A 121 -1.69 -2.43 8.73
C GLY A 121 -1.64 -1.55 9.99
N PRO A 122 -0.53 -0.81 10.19
CA PRO A 122 -0.43 0.13 11.29
C PRO A 122 -1.59 1.13 11.26
N ALA A 123 -2.25 1.31 12.41
CA ALA A 123 -3.34 2.25 12.55
C ALA A 123 -2.83 3.69 12.30
N PRO A 124 -3.57 4.51 11.55
CA PRO A 124 -3.31 5.93 11.49
C PRO A 124 -3.43 6.48 12.91
N THR A 125 -2.32 6.92 13.47
CA THR A 125 -2.27 7.65 14.74
C THR A 125 -2.27 9.15 14.45
N GLU A 126 -2.42 9.99 15.46
CA GLU A 126 -2.62 11.44 15.31
C GLU A 126 -1.69 12.08 14.26
N SER A 127 -2.22 13.10 13.59
CA SER A 127 -1.53 13.83 12.53
C SER A 127 -0.24 14.49 13.06
N SER A 128 0.89 13.80 12.96
CA SER A 128 2.20 14.31 13.34
C SER A 128 2.89 15.07 12.19
N ARG A 129 3.77 16.00 12.56
CA ARG A 129 4.67 16.65 11.62
C ARG A 129 5.69 15.62 11.13
N ILE A 130 5.98 15.66 9.84
CA ILE A 130 6.97 14.81 9.20
C ILE A 130 8.17 15.64 8.75
N GLU A 131 9.36 15.10 8.98
CA GLU A 131 10.62 15.60 8.43
C GLU A 131 10.90 14.90 7.09
N ILE A 132 10.85 15.65 5.98
CA ILE A 132 11.00 15.10 4.63
C ILE A 132 12.39 14.50 4.41
N GLU A 133 13.42 15.15 4.94
CA GLU A 133 14.81 14.69 4.84
C GLU A 133 14.98 13.28 5.44
N LYS A 134 14.41 13.06 6.63
CA LYS A 134 14.42 11.74 7.28
C LYS A 134 13.69 10.67 6.46
N LEU A 135 12.59 11.03 5.79
CA LEU A 135 11.88 10.09 4.92
C LEU A 135 12.74 9.69 3.71
N ILE A 136 13.46 10.63 3.10
CA ILE A 136 14.33 10.36 1.94
C ILE A 136 15.51 9.47 2.35
N GLU A 137 16.13 9.76 3.49
CA GLU A 137 17.23 8.96 4.05
C GLU A 137 16.78 7.51 4.32
N LEU A 138 15.65 7.34 5.00
CA LEU A 138 15.13 6.02 5.32
C LEU A 138 14.66 5.27 4.06
N ALA A 139 14.00 5.94 3.12
CA ALA A 139 13.62 5.33 1.85
C ALA A 139 14.85 4.83 1.06
N SER A 140 15.96 5.56 1.13
CA SER A 140 17.24 5.17 0.53
C SER A 140 17.83 3.94 1.22
N GLU A 141 17.82 3.89 2.55
CA GLU A 141 18.29 2.73 3.31
C GLU A 141 17.46 1.48 2.97
N VAL A 142 16.13 1.60 2.89
CA VAL A 142 15.20 0.49 2.56
C VAL A 142 15.50 -0.10 1.19
N LEU A 143 15.74 0.76 0.21
CA LEU A 143 15.95 0.34 -1.17
C LEU A 143 17.37 -0.17 -1.44
N THR A 144 18.38 0.36 -0.73
CA THR A 144 19.78 -0.03 -0.93
C THR A 144 20.21 -1.27 -0.16
N HIS A 145 19.65 -1.52 1.02
CA HIS A 145 20.13 -2.59 1.91
C HIS A 145 19.11 -3.74 2.07
N ARG A 146 18.22 -3.94 1.08
CA ARG A 146 17.19 -4.98 1.04
C ARG A 146 17.62 -6.39 1.52
N GLU A 147 18.90 -6.75 1.40
CA GLU A 147 19.44 -8.05 1.82
C GLU A 147 20.14 -8.05 3.20
N THR A 148 20.54 -6.88 3.71
CA THR A 148 21.38 -6.73 4.93
C THR A 148 20.67 -6.07 6.11
N TRP A 149 19.37 -5.76 5.98
CA TRP A 149 18.56 -5.12 7.03
C TRP A 149 18.35 -5.95 8.31
N LYS A 150 18.80 -7.20 8.35
CA LYS A 150 18.59 -8.10 9.50
C LYS A 150 19.41 -7.75 10.75
N THR A 151 20.37 -6.81 10.69
CA THR A 151 21.43 -6.69 11.71
C THR A 151 21.61 -5.32 12.35
N SER A 152 20.78 -4.29 12.07
CA SER A 152 21.00 -2.92 12.57
C SER A 152 19.78 -2.28 13.24
N PHE A 153 19.12 -3.00 14.15
CA PHE A 153 17.97 -2.50 14.92
C PHE A 153 18.21 -2.46 16.45
N ASP A 154 19.43 -2.10 16.88
CA ASP A 154 19.72 -1.80 18.29
C ASP A 154 19.40 -0.33 18.66
N ASP A 155 18.78 0.45 17.76
CA ASP A 155 18.51 1.87 17.97
C ASP A 155 17.00 2.18 17.90
N GLU A 156 16.44 2.64 19.03
CA GLU A 156 15.03 3.03 19.16
C GLU A 156 14.63 4.13 18.16
N SER A 157 15.57 5.00 17.77
CA SER A 157 15.30 6.09 16.83
C SER A 157 14.97 5.60 15.42
N LYS A 158 15.59 4.49 14.98
CA LYS A 158 15.30 3.85 13.69
C LYS A 158 13.92 3.18 13.70
N GLU A 159 13.47 2.69 14.85
CA GLU A 159 12.15 2.07 14.97
C GLU A 159 11.02 3.09 14.78
N GLU A 160 11.17 4.26 15.38
CA GLU A 160 10.20 5.35 15.25
C GLU A 160 10.16 5.90 13.82
N ALA A 161 11.33 6.08 13.20
CA ALA A 161 11.43 6.48 11.79
C ALA A 161 10.77 5.46 10.84
N LEU A 162 10.96 4.15 11.07
CA LEU A 162 10.30 3.11 10.27
C LEU A 162 8.77 3.16 10.44
N LYS A 163 8.28 3.33 11.68
CA LYS A 163 6.84 3.50 11.92
C LYS A 163 6.29 4.70 11.17
N ASP A 164 7.01 5.82 11.17
CA ASP A 164 6.63 7.01 10.42
C ASP A 164 6.62 6.76 8.91
N LEU A 165 7.62 6.06 8.37
CA LEU A 165 7.64 5.70 6.96
C LEU A 165 6.51 4.75 6.58
N LEU A 166 6.16 3.78 7.43
CA LEU A 166 5.01 2.90 7.23
C LEU A 166 3.67 3.67 7.30
N ARG A 167 3.60 4.72 8.13
CA ARG A 167 2.45 5.65 8.25
C ARG A 167 2.31 6.60 7.07
N VAL A 168 3.32 6.77 6.22
CA VAL A 168 3.26 7.71 5.08
C VAL A 168 3.40 7.02 3.72
N GLY A 169 4.09 5.88 3.67
CA GLY A 169 4.62 5.26 2.46
C GLY A 169 3.84 4.07 1.91
N SER A 170 2.57 3.89 2.25
CA SER A 170 1.86 2.64 1.94
C SER A 170 0.91 2.64 0.73
N SER A 171 0.83 3.74 -0.03
CA SER A 171 -0.41 3.98 -0.78
C SER A 171 -0.33 3.99 -2.31
N ALA A 172 0.82 4.26 -2.92
CA ALA A 172 0.84 4.62 -4.34
C ALA A 172 1.55 3.59 -5.24
N GLY A 173 0.91 3.12 -6.30
CA GLY A 173 1.50 2.27 -7.35
C GLY A 173 2.70 2.91 -8.08
N GLY A 174 3.76 2.15 -8.42
CA GLY A 174 4.95 2.56 -9.22
C GLY A 174 6.31 1.98 -8.77
N ALA A 175 7.43 2.48 -9.32
CA ALA A 175 8.79 2.04 -8.95
C ALA A 175 9.52 3.00 -8.02
N ARG A 176 9.21 4.31 -8.14
CA ARG A 176 9.82 5.41 -7.37
C ARG A 176 9.27 5.47 -5.93
N ALA A 177 10.14 5.70 -4.96
CA ALA A 177 9.73 5.96 -3.58
C ALA A 177 8.86 7.23 -3.51
N LYS A 178 7.76 7.15 -2.77
CA LYS A 178 6.79 8.25 -2.65
C LYS A 178 5.94 8.10 -1.39
N ALA A 179 5.32 9.19 -1.00
CA ALA A 179 4.40 9.24 0.12
C ALA A 179 3.19 10.13 -0.20
N VAL A 180 2.04 9.77 0.39
CA VAL A 180 0.89 10.66 0.42
C VAL A 180 1.06 11.55 1.64
N ILE A 181 1.11 12.86 1.42
CA ILE A 181 1.34 13.86 2.46
C ILE A 181 0.20 14.86 2.51
N ALA A 182 0.04 15.50 3.67
CA ALA A 182 -0.73 16.70 3.86
C ALA A 182 0.25 17.87 4.00
N TRP A 183 0.23 18.83 3.09
CA TRP A 183 1.13 19.99 3.07
C TRP A 183 0.35 21.29 3.28
N ASN A 184 0.83 22.15 4.18
CA ASN A 184 0.28 23.49 4.37
C ASN A 184 1.13 24.51 3.61
N PRO A 185 0.63 25.11 2.51
CA PRO A 185 1.41 26.04 1.68
C PRO A 185 1.74 27.36 2.37
N LYS A 186 1.07 27.71 3.48
CA LYS A 186 1.34 28.95 4.24
C LYS A 186 2.46 28.78 5.25
N THR A 187 2.56 27.61 5.88
CA THR A 187 3.56 27.32 6.92
C THR A 187 4.71 26.45 6.44
N ASN A 188 4.59 25.85 5.24
CA ASN A 188 5.43 24.77 4.73
C ASN A 188 5.48 23.53 5.63
N GLU A 189 4.49 23.36 6.52
CA GLU A 189 4.41 22.17 7.36
C GLU A 189 3.92 20.98 6.54
N VAL A 190 4.59 19.83 6.71
CA VAL A 190 4.19 18.56 6.12
C VAL A 190 3.77 17.60 7.22
N ARG A 191 2.64 16.92 7.00
CA ARG A 191 2.03 15.91 7.87
C ARG A 191 1.62 14.68 7.06
N SER A 192 1.27 13.59 7.75
CA SER A 192 0.86 12.36 7.06
C SER A 192 -0.43 12.57 6.28
N GLY A 193 -0.44 12.15 5.01
CA GLY A 193 -1.64 12.16 4.18
C GLY A 193 -2.58 10.99 4.44
N GLN A 194 -2.22 10.05 5.33
CA GLN A 194 -3.08 8.91 5.71
C GLN A 194 -4.08 9.26 6.82
N VAL A 195 -4.04 10.49 7.35
CA VAL A 195 -4.95 11.00 8.38
C VAL A 195 -5.66 12.25 7.85
N ARG A 196 -6.86 12.52 8.37
CA ARG A 196 -7.54 13.78 8.11
C ARG A 196 -6.71 14.94 8.66
N ALA A 197 -6.28 15.84 7.79
CA ALA A 197 -5.50 17.01 8.14
C ALA A 197 -6.42 18.18 8.53
N ASP A 198 -5.86 19.11 9.30
CA ASP A 198 -6.55 20.33 9.71
C ASP A 198 -6.86 21.24 8.51
N PRO A 199 -7.83 22.17 8.62
CA PRO A 199 -8.07 23.17 7.58
C PRO A 199 -6.79 23.93 7.19
N GLY A 200 -6.57 24.07 5.88
CA GLY A 200 -5.38 24.75 5.34
C GLY A 200 -4.26 23.81 4.91
N PHE A 201 -4.40 22.50 5.13
CA PHE A 201 -3.56 21.48 4.51
C PHE A 201 -4.18 20.98 3.19
N GLU A 202 -3.31 20.68 2.24
CA GLU A 202 -3.63 20.09 0.94
C GLU A 202 -3.02 18.69 0.84
N TYR A 203 -3.69 17.77 0.16
CA TYR A 203 -3.18 16.41 -0.03
C TYR A 203 -2.38 16.28 -1.32
N TRP A 204 -1.17 15.74 -1.21
CA TRP A 204 -0.23 15.60 -2.31
C TRP A 204 0.38 14.20 -2.34
N LEU A 205 0.67 13.71 -3.54
CA LEU A 205 1.55 12.56 -3.74
C LEU A 205 2.97 13.07 -4.00
N MET A 206 3.83 13.01 -2.98
CA MET A 206 5.21 13.44 -3.07
C MET A 206 6.08 12.28 -3.55
N LYS A 207 6.70 12.43 -4.73
CA LYS A 207 7.74 11.53 -5.20
C LYS A 207 9.08 12.00 -4.67
N PHE A 208 9.85 11.09 -4.08
CA PHE A 208 11.16 11.42 -3.54
C PHE A 208 12.20 11.40 -4.66
N ASP A 209 13.05 12.43 -4.69
CA ASP A 209 14.21 12.53 -5.56
C ASP A 209 15.49 12.22 -4.75
N GLY A 210 16.53 11.74 -5.44
CA GLY A 210 17.82 11.43 -4.79
C GLY A 210 17.82 10.18 -3.91
N VAL A 211 16.79 9.33 -4.03
CA VAL A 211 16.73 8.04 -3.32
C VAL A 211 17.68 7.04 -3.96
N SER A 212 18.72 6.63 -3.25
CA SER A 212 19.68 5.66 -3.77
C SER A 212 19.04 4.26 -3.90
N GLY A 213 19.48 3.50 -4.91
CA GLY A 213 18.88 2.18 -5.21
C GLY A 213 17.50 2.22 -5.89
N ASN A 214 16.95 3.42 -6.12
CA ASN A 214 15.73 3.62 -6.88
C ASN A 214 15.99 3.44 -8.39
N ARG A 215 16.10 2.17 -8.83
CA ARG A 215 16.41 1.83 -10.22
C ARG A 215 15.12 1.59 -11.01
N ASP A 216 14.70 2.60 -11.77
CA ASP A 216 13.73 2.45 -12.84
C ASP A 216 14.47 2.20 -14.16
N LYS A 217 14.90 0.95 -14.32
CA LYS A 217 15.62 0.36 -15.47
C LYS A 217 16.88 1.05 -16.07
N GLU A 218 17.17 2.34 -15.95
CA GLU A 218 18.34 2.92 -16.66
C GLU A 218 19.19 4.03 -15.98
N GLN A 219 18.87 4.56 -14.79
CA GLN A 219 19.81 5.42 -14.04
C GLN A 219 19.32 5.70 -12.61
N GLU A 220 20.22 6.14 -11.73
CA GLU A 220 19.83 6.74 -10.44
C GLU A 220 19.08 8.06 -10.71
N ASP A 221 18.11 8.37 -9.86
CA ASP A 221 17.37 9.63 -9.99
C ASP A 221 18.35 10.82 -9.88
N PRO A 222 18.34 11.76 -10.85
CA PRO A 222 19.22 12.91 -10.80
C PRO A 222 18.96 13.72 -9.53
N LYS A 223 20.03 14.24 -8.92
CA LYS A 223 19.91 15.18 -7.80
C LYS A 223 19.48 16.55 -8.34
N GLY A 224 18.22 16.92 -8.12
CA GLY A 224 17.68 18.25 -8.44
C GLY A 224 16.59 18.24 -9.51
N TYR A 225 15.85 19.35 -9.60
CA TYR A 225 14.76 19.54 -10.56
C TYR A 225 15.31 19.56 -12.00
N GLY A 226 14.71 18.73 -12.85
CA GLY A 226 14.82 18.78 -14.31
C GLY A 226 13.44 19.02 -14.92
#